data_AF-A0A0F8BTI0-F1
#
_entry.id   AF-A0A0F8BTI0-F1
#
_cell.length_a   1.000
_cell.length_b   1.000
_cell.length_c   1.000
_cell.angle_alpha   90.00
_cell.angle_beta   90.00
_cell.angle_gamma   90.00
#
_symmetry.space_group_name_H-M   'P 1'
#
loop_
_entity.id
_entity.type
_entity.pdbx_description
1 polymer ?
#
loop_
_entity_poly.entity_id
_entity_poly.type
_entity_poly.pdbx_seq_one_letter_code
_entity_poly.pdbx_strand_id
1 'polypeptide(L)'
;MTDLANGLVTGDGTKVLNVEEYDKFVLCIPKRCKTIFELDTITGMRYVEVQRLYENPKWYSESRNQIILPPEAQKKEKQKLVKRTIDKLPTTFPYIFEKFINGKEPPERSSWNRDLARWSLKADIDPKVGPKTPRKTIESWMLKAGIPEIEIYSRQGHDPVTSLKHYQSLSFTDYEMRDINKRLTEWGMLSRINA
;
A
#
# COMPACT_ATOMS: atom_id res chain seq x y z
N MET A 1 -23.47 10.08 -6.80
CA MET A 1 -22.25 10.84 -7.09
C MET A 1 -21.28 10.55 -5.96
N THR A 2 -20.05 10.11 -6.26
CA THR A 2 -19.01 9.98 -5.25
C THR A 2 -18.69 11.38 -4.73
N ASP A 3 -18.82 11.59 -3.42
CA ASP A 3 -18.46 12.87 -2.82
C ASP A 3 -16.94 13.09 -3.03
N LEU A 4 -16.60 14.15 -3.76
CA LEU A 4 -15.21 14.54 -4.04
C LEU A 4 -14.66 15.48 -2.96
N ALA A 5 -15.40 15.73 -1.88
CA ALA A 5 -15.18 16.84 -0.95
C ALA A 5 -13.79 16.93 -0.31
N ASN A 6 -13.06 15.82 -0.13
CA ASN A 6 -11.70 15.87 0.45
C ASN A 6 -10.56 15.78 -0.58
N GLY A 7 -10.84 15.64 -1.88
CA GLY A 7 -9.82 15.57 -2.93
C GLY A 7 -8.89 14.34 -2.88
N LEU A 8 -9.09 13.41 -1.93
CA LEU A 8 -8.27 12.21 -1.76
C LEU A 8 -8.89 10.97 -2.42
N VAL A 9 -9.40 11.15 -3.64
CA VAL A 9 -10.02 10.09 -4.44
C VAL A 9 -9.35 10.07 -5.81
N THR A 10 -8.81 8.92 -6.19
CA THR A 10 -8.20 8.77 -7.52
C THR A 10 -9.25 8.73 -8.63
N GLY A 11 -8.85 8.98 -9.88
CA GLY A 11 -9.77 9.03 -11.02
C GLY A 11 -10.63 7.78 -11.28
N ASP A 12 -10.33 6.63 -10.67
CA ASP A 12 -11.18 5.42 -10.71
C ASP A 12 -12.11 5.26 -9.50
N GLY A 13 -12.23 6.29 -8.66
CA GLY A 13 -13.07 6.31 -7.45
C GLY A 13 -12.44 5.65 -6.22
N THR A 14 -11.18 5.21 -6.28
CA THR A 14 -10.52 4.61 -5.10
C THR A 14 -10.09 5.69 -4.11
N LYS A 15 -10.53 5.57 -2.85
CA LYS A 15 -10.07 6.37 -1.71
C LYS A 15 -8.57 6.19 -1.47
N VAL A 16 -7.88 7.31 -1.28
CA VAL A 16 -6.52 7.43 -0.74
C VAL A 16 -6.63 7.92 0.69
N LEU A 17 -5.90 7.29 1.60
CA LEU A 17 -5.90 7.67 3.02
C LEU A 17 -4.81 8.72 3.27
N ASN A 18 -5.10 9.74 4.07
CA ASN A 18 -4.04 10.45 4.77
C ASN A 18 -3.56 9.61 5.98
N VAL A 19 -2.56 10.10 6.73
CA VAL A 19 -2.00 9.33 7.86
C VAL A 19 -3.00 9.14 9.00
N GLU A 20 -3.79 10.16 9.32
CA GLU A 20 -4.82 10.10 10.36
C GLU A 20 -5.92 9.08 10.01
N GLU A 21 -6.44 9.13 8.78
CA GLU A 21 -7.42 8.19 8.25
C GLU A 21 -6.86 6.76 8.23
N TYR A 22 -5.60 6.58 7.84
CA TYR A 22 -4.92 5.29 7.89
C TYR A 22 -4.88 4.74 9.31
N ASP A 23 -4.45 5.54 10.28
CA ASP A 23 -4.35 5.12 11.68
C ASP A 23 -5.74 4.82 12.27
N LYS A 24 -6.73 5.68 12.02
CA LYS A 24 -8.14 5.49 12.42
C LYS A 24 -8.72 4.22 11.81
N PHE A 25 -8.47 3.97 10.52
CA PHE A 25 -8.93 2.77 9.85
C PHE A 25 -8.31 1.51 10.44
N VAL A 26 -6.99 1.51 10.65
CA VAL A 26 -6.24 0.39 11.23
C VAL A 26 -6.75 0.01 12.63
N LEU A 27 -7.20 0.98 13.44
CA LEU A 27 -7.83 0.71 14.74
C LEU A 27 -9.17 -0.03 14.62
N CYS A 28 -9.87 0.09 13.50
CA CYS A 28 -11.14 -0.59 13.26
C CYS A 28 -10.96 -2.03 12.75
N ILE A 29 -9.75 -2.41 12.33
CA ILE A 29 -9.43 -3.74 11.82
C ILE A 29 -9.24 -4.71 12.99
N PRO A 30 -9.91 -5.88 13.00
CA PRO A 30 -9.64 -6.93 13.97
C PRO A 30 -8.15 -7.31 14.00
N LYS A 31 -7.59 -7.50 15.19
CA LYS A 31 -6.15 -7.79 15.40
C LYS A 31 -5.59 -8.86 14.44
N ARG A 32 -6.35 -9.93 14.18
CA ARG A 32 -5.97 -11.04 13.27
C ARG A 32 -5.84 -10.65 11.79
N CYS A 33 -6.45 -9.54 11.36
CA CYS A 33 -6.43 -9.07 9.97
C CYS A 33 -5.54 -7.83 9.79
N LYS A 34 -5.14 -7.17 10.88
CA LYS A 34 -4.40 -5.90 10.87
C LYS A 34 -3.07 -6.02 10.13
N THR A 35 -2.30 -7.09 10.41
CA THR A 35 -1.00 -7.34 9.76
C THR A 35 -1.12 -7.46 8.24
N ILE A 36 -2.22 -8.04 7.72
CA ILE A 36 -2.45 -8.16 6.27
C ILE A 36 -2.56 -6.77 5.65
N PHE A 37 -3.35 -5.88 6.26
CA PHE A 37 -3.56 -4.52 5.75
C PHE A 37 -2.30 -3.65 5.89
N GLU A 38 -1.59 -3.76 7.00
CA GLU A 38 -0.31 -3.07 7.22
C GLU A 38 0.74 -3.50 6.19
N LEU A 39 0.91 -4.81 5.97
CA LEU A 39 1.85 -5.34 4.97
C LEU A 39 1.45 -4.92 3.56
N ASP A 40 0.16 -5.01 3.19
CA ASP A 40 -0.34 -4.58 1.88
C ASP A 40 -0.03 -3.09 1.63
N THR A 41 -0.23 -2.24 2.66
CA THR A 41 0.08 -0.81 2.57
C THR A 41 1.57 -0.55 2.45
N ILE A 42 2.40 -1.14 3.31
CA ILE A 42 3.86 -0.94 3.30
C ILE A 42 4.46 -1.40 1.96
N THR A 43 4.04 -2.57 1.48
CA THR A 43 4.59 -3.16 0.25
C THR A 43 4.01 -2.51 -1.01
N GLY A 44 2.76 -2.05 -0.95
CA GLY A 44 1.99 -1.55 -2.08
C GLY A 44 1.65 -2.65 -3.10
N MET A 45 1.73 -3.92 -2.72
CA MET A 45 1.36 -5.00 -3.64
C MET A 45 -0.09 -4.91 -4.08
N ARG A 46 -0.44 -5.58 -5.17
CA ARG A 46 -1.86 -5.87 -5.41
C ARG A 46 -2.29 -6.88 -4.35
N TYR A 47 -3.50 -6.77 -3.85
CA TYR A 47 -4.00 -7.71 -2.85
C TYR A 47 -3.82 -9.19 -3.24
N VAL A 48 -4.01 -9.54 -4.52
CA VAL A 48 -3.76 -10.91 -5.01
C VAL A 48 -2.28 -11.34 -4.93
N GLU A 49 -1.35 -10.41 -5.05
CA GLU A 49 0.09 -10.67 -4.85
C GLU A 49 0.41 -10.87 -3.37
N VAL A 50 -0.31 -10.20 -2.45
CA VAL A 50 -0.23 -10.46 -1.00
C VAL A 50 -0.69 -11.89 -0.67
N GLN A 51 -1.82 -12.33 -1.25
CA GLN A 51 -2.29 -13.70 -1.07
C GLN A 51 -1.24 -14.73 -1.53
N ARG A 52 -0.64 -14.51 -2.71
CA ARG A 52 0.41 -15.40 -3.24
C ARG A 52 1.70 -15.36 -2.42
N LEU A 53 2.05 -14.20 -1.85
CA LEU A 53 3.20 -14.08 -0.96
C LEU A 53 3.00 -14.91 0.31
N TYR A 54 1.78 -14.95 0.86
CA TYR A 54 1.46 -15.81 2.00
C TYR A 54 1.69 -17.29 1.68
N GLU A 55 1.29 -17.73 0.49
CA GLU A 55 1.53 -19.10 0.00
C GLU A 55 3.01 -19.37 -0.34
N ASN A 56 3.81 -18.32 -0.57
CA ASN A 56 5.20 -18.42 -1.03
C ASN A 56 6.14 -17.52 -0.19
N PRO A 57 6.29 -17.78 1.12
CA PRO A 57 7.04 -16.90 2.01
C PRO A 57 8.53 -16.77 1.62
N LYS A 58 9.06 -17.76 0.90
CA LYS A 58 10.44 -17.75 0.34
C LYS A 58 10.74 -16.59 -0.61
N TRP A 59 9.72 -15.87 -1.10
CA TRP A 59 9.91 -14.67 -1.91
C TRP A 59 10.44 -13.48 -1.10
N TYR A 60 10.28 -13.51 0.22
CA TYR A 60 10.93 -12.56 1.11
C TYR A 60 12.37 -12.99 1.40
N SER A 61 13.31 -12.10 1.09
CA SER A 61 14.72 -12.23 1.46
C SER A 61 14.96 -11.38 2.71
N GLU A 62 15.01 -12.01 3.86
CA GLU A 62 15.26 -11.33 5.14
C GLU A 62 16.62 -10.65 5.18
N SER A 63 17.66 -11.32 4.67
CA SER A 63 19.04 -10.77 4.62
C SER A 63 19.17 -9.50 3.79
N ARG A 64 18.29 -9.30 2.79
CA ARG A 64 18.23 -8.07 1.98
C ARG A 64 17.08 -7.14 2.37
N ASN A 65 16.21 -7.57 3.28
CA ASN A 65 14.94 -6.93 3.60
C ASN A 65 14.15 -6.53 2.34
N GLN A 66 13.93 -7.51 1.45
CA GLN A 66 13.33 -7.31 0.12
C GLN A 66 12.34 -8.42 -0.20
N ILE A 67 11.26 -8.10 -0.91
CA ILE A 67 10.38 -9.10 -1.53
C ILE A 67 10.69 -9.16 -3.02
N ILE A 68 11.03 -10.35 -3.50
CA ILE A 68 11.32 -10.62 -4.91
C ILE A 68 10.13 -11.38 -5.48
N LEU A 69 9.33 -10.70 -6.30
CA LEU A 69 8.16 -11.29 -6.93
C LEU A 69 8.53 -11.85 -8.30
N PRO A 70 8.54 -13.19 -8.47
CA PRO A 70 8.82 -13.82 -9.74
C PRO A 70 7.62 -13.70 -10.72
N PRO A 71 7.77 -14.12 -11.99
CA PRO A 71 6.70 -14.01 -12.98
C PRO A 71 5.37 -14.65 -12.56
N GLU A 72 5.40 -15.79 -11.86
CA GLU A 72 4.21 -16.48 -11.37
C GLU A 72 3.44 -15.69 -10.30
N ALA A 73 4.10 -14.76 -9.61
CA ALA A 73 3.45 -13.81 -8.71
C ALA A 73 2.74 -12.70 -9.49
N GLN A 74 3.23 -12.35 -10.68
CA GLN A 74 2.82 -11.21 -11.51
C GLN A 74 1.95 -11.61 -12.71
N LYS A 75 0.90 -12.41 -12.49
CA LYS A 75 0.00 -12.92 -13.55
C LYS A 75 -0.84 -11.87 -14.31
N LYS A 76 -0.40 -10.62 -14.43
CA LYS A 76 -1.10 -9.58 -15.19
C LYS A 76 -0.72 -9.72 -16.67
N GLU A 77 -1.70 -9.97 -17.54
CA GLU A 77 -1.50 -10.29 -18.97
C GLU A 77 -0.54 -9.36 -19.73
N LYS A 78 -0.50 -8.07 -19.36
CA LYS A 78 0.35 -7.06 -20.03
C LYS A 78 1.73 -6.86 -19.38
N GLN A 79 2.00 -7.46 -18.23
CA GLN A 79 3.22 -7.21 -17.46
C GLN A 79 4.27 -8.29 -17.77
N LYS A 80 5.30 -7.92 -18.55
CA LYS A 80 6.36 -8.81 -19.05
C LYS A 80 7.69 -8.71 -18.28
N LEU A 81 7.72 -8.08 -17.09
CA LEU A 81 8.96 -7.93 -16.32
C LEU A 81 9.45 -9.30 -15.83
N VAL A 82 10.74 -9.58 -16.00
CA VAL A 82 11.38 -10.85 -15.57
C VAL A 82 11.24 -11.06 -14.06
N LYS A 83 11.28 -9.98 -13.28
CA LYS A 83 11.01 -9.96 -11.83
C LYS A 83 10.66 -8.55 -11.38
N ARG A 84 9.93 -8.43 -10.27
CA ARG A 84 9.66 -7.15 -9.59
C ARG A 84 10.18 -7.25 -8.17
N THR A 85 11.04 -6.31 -7.78
CA THR A 85 11.57 -6.25 -6.42
C THR A 85 10.85 -5.14 -5.66
N ILE A 86 10.41 -5.44 -4.45
CA ILE A 86 9.93 -4.47 -3.47
C ILE A 86 11.04 -4.32 -2.44
N ASP A 87 11.72 -3.19 -2.49
CA ASP A 87 12.86 -2.85 -1.64
C ASP A 87 12.51 -1.78 -0.62
N LYS A 88 13.49 -1.14 0.04
CA LYS A 88 13.29 -0.07 1.03
C LYS A 88 12.17 -0.38 2.04
N LEU A 89 12.09 -1.65 2.48
CA LEU A 89 11.13 -2.07 3.47
C LEU A 89 11.58 -1.55 4.85
N PRO A 90 10.64 -1.29 5.78
CA PRO A 90 10.99 -0.88 7.14
C PRO A 90 11.99 -1.83 7.78
N THR A 91 12.88 -1.33 8.63
CA THR A 91 13.80 -2.19 9.40
C THR A 91 13.06 -3.18 10.31
N THR A 92 11.83 -2.84 10.71
CA THR A 92 10.92 -3.70 11.47
C THR A 92 10.15 -4.70 10.62
N PHE A 93 10.30 -4.67 9.29
CA PHE A 93 9.56 -5.53 8.37
C PHE A 93 9.75 -7.04 8.62
N PRO A 94 10.93 -7.57 9.01
CA PRO A 94 11.04 -8.97 9.41
C PRO A 94 9.99 -9.41 10.44
N TYR A 95 9.75 -8.59 11.47
CA TYR A 95 8.74 -8.87 12.50
C TYR A 95 7.30 -8.76 11.99
N ILE A 96 7.04 -7.84 11.06
CA ILE A 96 5.73 -7.70 10.41
C ILE A 96 5.47 -8.93 9.53
N PHE A 97 6.48 -9.36 8.78
CA PHE A 97 6.42 -10.51 7.89
C PHE A 97 6.25 -11.82 8.66
N GLU A 98 6.99 -12.01 9.76
CA GLU A 98 6.84 -13.15 10.66
C GLU A 98 5.40 -13.24 11.22
N LYS A 99 4.85 -12.10 11.69
CA LYS A 99 3.45 -12.04 12.14
C LYS A 99 2.44 -12.30 11.02
N PHE A 100 2.80 -11.95 9.79
CA PHE A 100 1.95 -12.17 8.62
C PHE A 100 1.86 -13.66 8.29
N ILE A 101 3.00 -14.35 8.16
CA ILE A 101 3.05 -15.78 7.79
C ILE A 101 2.51 -16.69 8.90
N ASN A 102 2.66 -16.30 10.17
CA ASN A 102 2.12 -17.02 11.32
C ASN A 102 0.70 -16.56 11.69
N GLY A 103 0.12 -15.64 10.91
CA GLY A 103 -1.16 -15.00 11.16
C GLY A 103 -2.34 -15.70 10.51
N LYS A 104 -3.43 -14.94 10.33
CA LYS A 104 -4.57 -15.39 9.54
C LYS A 104 -4.20 -15.37 8.05
N GLU A 105 -4.54 -16.43 7.33
CA GLU A 105 -4.47 -16.45 5.88
C GLU A 105 -5.24 -15.27 5.26
N PRO A 106 -4.66 -14.55 4.29
CA PRO A 106 -5.34 -13.50 3.54
C PRO A 106 -6.65 -14.00 2.92
N PRO A 107 -7.81 -13.43 3.31
CA PRO A 107 -9.10 -13.90 2.82
C PRO A 107 -9.26 -13.70 1.31
N GLU A 108 -10.22 -14.41 0.72
CA GLU A 108 -10.61 -14.18 -0.67
C GLU A 108 -11.00 -12.70 -0.90
N ARG A 109 -10.69 -12.18 -2.09
CA ARG A 109 -10.78 -10.75 -2.41
C ARG A 109 -12.17 -10.15 -2.19
N SER A 110 -13.24 -10.83 -2.53
CA SER A 110 -14.61 -10.35 -2.29
C SER A 110 -14.94 -10.28 -0.81
N SER A 111 -14.51 -11.27 -0.02
CA SER A 111 -14.65 -11.27 1.43
C SER A 111 -13.82 -10.16 2.08
N TRP A 112 -12.59 -9.96 1.61
CA TRP A 112 -11.73 -8.85 2.04
C TRP A 112 -12.37 -7.49 1.74
N ASN A 113 -12.89 -7.30 0.53
CA ASN A 113 -13.56 -6.07 0.12
C ASN A 113 -14.78 -5.74 1.01
N ARG A 114 -15.59 -6.76 1.35
CA ARG A 114 -16.74 -6.60 2.26
C ARG A 114 -16.28 -6.22 3.68
N ASP A 115 -15.21 -6.84 4.16
CA ASP A 115 -14.65 -6.55 5.47
C ASP A 115 -14.08 -5.13 5.56
N LEU A 116 -13.31 -4.70 4.54
CA LEU A 116 -12.79 -3.33 4.43
C LEU A 116 -13.91 -2.29 4.38
N ALA A 117 -14.97 -2.55 3.62
CA ALA A 117 -16.14 -1.67 3.56
C ALA A 117 -16.81 -1.52 4.93
N ARG A 118 -16.97 -2.62 5.67
CA ARG A 118 -17.52 -2.60 7.03
C ARG A 118 -16.63 -1.83 8.01
N TRP A 119 -15.31 -1.94 7.90
CA TRP A 119 -14.39 -1.19 8.76
C TRP A 119 -14.32 0.29 8.38
N SER A 120 -14.59 0.63 7.11
CA SER A 120 -14.67 2.02 6.66
C SER A 120 -15.83 2.74 7.34
N LEU A 121 -17.00 2.08 7.44
CA LEU A 121 -18.15 2.61 8.17
C LEU A 121 -17.83 2.84 9.66
N LYS A 122 -17.09 1.92 10.29
CA LYS A 122 -16.66 2.09 11.70
C LYS A 122 -15.66 3.23 11.88
N ALA A 123 -14.79 3.43 10.90
CA ALA A 123 -13.79 4.48 10.89
C ALA A 123 -14.36 5.82 10.41
N ASP A 124 -15.64 5.88 10.00
CA ASP A 124 -16.24 7.07 9.40
C ASP A 124 -15.40 7.62 8.23
N ILE A 125 -15.08 6.72 7.28
CA ILE A 125 -14.31 7.02 6.08
C ILE A 125 -15.18 6.82 4.84
N ASP A 126 -15.37 7.89 4.08
CA ASP A 126 -15.98 7.88 2.76
C ASP A 126 -15.08 8.60 1.73
N PRO A 127 -14.95 8.10 0.48
CA PRO A 127 -15.40 6.79 0.01
C PRO A 127 -14.78 5.61 0.75
N LYS A 128 -15.50 4.48 0.82
CA LYS A 128 -15.04 3.26 1.51
C LYS A 128 -13.66 2.78 1.03
N VAL A 129 -12.85 2.31 1.98
CA VAL A 129 -11.60 1.60 1.72
C VAL A 129 -11.89 0.30 0.98
N GLY A 130 -11.13 0.05 -0.09
CA GLY A 130 -11.20 -1.20 -0.86
C GLY A 130 -9.84 -1.84 -1.07
N PRO A 131 -9.76 -3.03 -1.71
CA PRO A 131 -8.50 -3.76 -1.92
C PRO A 131 -7.44 -3.01 -2.75
N LYS A 132 -7.79 -1.90 -3.40
CA LYS A 132 -6.84 -1.03 -4.10
C LYS A 132 -6.31 0.11 -3.23
N THR A 133 -7.01 0.46 -2.16
CA THR A 133 -6.70 1.62 -1.30
C THR A 133 -5.30 1.53 -0.67
N PRO A 134 -4.86 0.40 -0.08
CA PRO A 134 -3.51 0.28 0.49
C PRO A 134 -2.41 0.68 -0.50
N ARG A 135 -2.44 0.05 -1.67
CA ARG A 135 -1.52 0.32 -2.77
C ARG A 135 -1.55 1.77 -3.25
N LYS A 136 -2.74 2.30 -3.52
CA LYS A 136 -2.85 3.69 -4.00
C LYS A 136 -2.44 4.70 -2.94
N THR A 137 -2.65 4.39 -1.67
CA THR A 137 -2.25 5.23 -0.55
C THR A 137 -0.72 5.36 -0.51
N ILE A 138 0.00 4.24 -0.44
CA ILE A 138 1.46 4.30 -0.38
C ILE A 138 2.07 4.90 -1.66
N GLU A 139 1.51 4.59 -2.83
CA GLU A 139 1.93 5.20 -4.09
C GLU A 139 1.78 6.73 -4.07
N SER A 140 0.64 7.23 -3.59
CA SER A 140 0.37 8.67 -3.49
C SER A 140 1.29 9.34 -2.49
N TRP A 141 1.52 8.72 -1.33
CA TRP A 141 2.43 9.23 -0.30
C TRP A 141 3.85 9.35 -0.83
N MET A 142 4.38 8.28 -1.43
CA MET A 142 5.75 8.29 -1.98
C MET A 142 5.91 9.35 -3.07
N LEU A 143 4.94 9.46 -3.98
CA LEU A 143 4.99 10.43 -5.07
C LEU A 143 4.97 11.87 -4.54
N LYS A 144 4.05 12.17 -3.62
CA LYS A 144 3.89 13.52 -3.07
C LYS A 144 5.04 13.91 -2.13
N ALA A 145 5.67 12.94 -1.48
CA ALA A 145 6.89 13.13 -0.70
C ALA A 145 8.15 13.34 -1.55
N GLY A 146 8.04 13.26 -2.88
CA GLY A 146 9.15 13.50 -3.81
C GLY A 146 10.10 12.31 -3.99
N ILE A 147 9.67 11.09 -3.64
CA ILE A 147 10.45 9.88 -3.98
C ILE A 147 10.50 9.75 -5.51
N PRO A 148 11.69 9.47 -6.11
CA PRO A 148 11.82 9.41 -7.56
C PRO A 148 10.81 8.44 -8.20
N GLU A 149 10.08 8.92 -9.20
CA GLU A 149 9.00 8.17 -9.85
C GLU A 149 9.45 6.80 -10.38
N ILE A 150 10.67 6.71 -10.91
CA ILE A 150 11.23 5.46 -11.42
C ILE A 150 11.32 4.38 -10.34
N GLU A 151 11.63 4.75 -9.10
CA GLU A 151 11.68 3.82 -7.97
C GLU A 151 10.27 3.35 -7.62
N ILE A 152 9.30 4.26 -7.59
CA ILE A 152 7.90 3.96 -7.33
C ILE A 152 7.38 3.01 -8.42
N TYR A 153 7.59 3.32 -9.70
CA TYR A 153 7.10 2.51 -10.81
C TYR A 153 7.76 1.13 -10.86
N SER A 154 9.04 1.04 -10.53
CA SER A 154 9.74 -0.24 -10.38
C SER A 154 9.15 -1.09 -9.25
N ARG A 155 9.02 -0.52 -8.04
CA ARG A 155 8.43 -1.18 -6.86
C ARG A 155 7.02 -1.69 -7.15
N GLN A 156 6.22 -0.87 -7.81
CA GLN A 156 4.80 -1.13 -8.04
C GLN A 156 4.58 -1.96 -9.31
N GLY A 157 5.48 -1.92 -10.28
CA GLY A 157 5.28 -2.53 -11.58
C GLY A 157 4.16 -1.83 -12.34
N HIS A 158 4.24 -0.50 -12.46
CA HIS A 158 3.35 0.31 -13.30
C HIS A 158 4.11 0.89 -14.50
N ASP A 159 3.35 1.26 -15.53
CA ASP A 159 3.81 2.14 -16.60
C ASP A 159 3.62 3.60 -16.16
N PRO A 160 4.61 4.49 -16.35
CA PRO A 160 4.53 5.92 -16.00
C PRO A 160 3.23 6.63 -16.42
N VAL A 161 2.70 6.31 -17.60
CA VAL A 161 1.49 6.97 -18.15
C VAL A 161 0.24 6.66 -17.33
N THR A 162 0.18 5.46 -16.73
CA THR A 162 -0.96 5.03 -15.90
C THR A 162 -0.93 5.72 -14.55
N SER A 163 0.25 5.93 -13.97
CA SER A 163 0.42 6.57 -12.67
C SER A 163 0.02 8.04 -12.71
N LEU A 164 0.42 8.79 -13.74
CA LEU A 164 0.14 10.22 -13.84
C LEU A 164 -1.36 10.55 -13.74
N LYS A 165 -2.21 9.76 -14.40
CA LYS A 165 -3.68 9.93 -14.39
C LYS A 165 -4.32 9.67 -13.03
N HIS A 166 -3.65 8.94 -12.14
CA HIS A 166 -4.22 8.57 -10.83
C HIS A 166 -3.91 9.58 -9.72
N TYR A 167 -2.84 10.36 -9.85
CA TYR A 167 -2.26 11.12 -8.73
C TYR A 167 -2.21 12.64 -8.93
N GLN A 168 -2.39 13.13 -10.16
CA GLN A 168 -2.35 14.57 -10.45
C GLN A 168 -3.38 15.39 -9.66
N SER A 169 -4.56 14.84 -9.40
CA SER A 169 -5.66 15.54 -8.72
C SER A 169 -5.64 15.41 -7.20
N LEU A 170 -4.75 14.59 -6.63
CA LEU A 170 -4.68 14.42 -5.18
C LEU A 170 -3.97 15.62 -4.58
N SER A 171 -4.61 16.29 -3.62
CA SER A 171 -4.04 17.41 -2.89
C SER A 171 -4.08 17.10 -1.40
N PHE A 172 -2.90 16.88 -0.81
CA PHE A 172 -2.73 16.83 0.63
C PHE A 172 -2.45 18.25 1.14
N THR A 173 -2.97 18.58 2.31
CA THR A 173 -2.61 19.78 3.05
C THR A 173 -1.17 19.72 3.54
N ASP A 174 -0.59 20.86 3.93
CA ASP A 174 0.76 20.91 4.49
C ASP A 174 0.91 20.06 5.77
N TYR A 175 -0.15 19.99 6.59
CA TYR A 175 -0.19 19.14 7.78
C TYR A 175 -0.15 17.65 7.43
N GLU A 176 -0.97 17.22 6.48
CA GLU A 176 -0.97 15.83 6.00
C GLU A 176 0.37 15.47 5.35
N MET A 177 0.96 16.39 4.58
CA MET A 177 2.28 16.20 3.97
C MET A 177 3.39 16.03 5.01
N ARG A 178 3.36 16.81 6.10
CA ARG A 178 4.28 16.63 7.22
C ARG A 178 4.17 15.25 7.85
N ASP A 179 2.94 14.78 8.08
CA ASP A 179 2.71 13.49 8.72
C ASP A 179 3.04 12.33 7.78
N ILE A 180 2.78 12.46 6.47
CA ILE A 180 3.21 11.51 5.43
C ILE A 180 4.73 11.40 5.41
N ASN A 181 5.45 12.52 5.36
CA ASN A 181 6.91 12.52 5.35
C ASN A 181 7.46 11.85 6.61
N LYS A 182 6.91 12.17 7.78
CA LYS A 182 7.27 11.52 9.03
C LYS A 182 7.06 10.00 8.97
N ARG A 183 5.87 9.54 8.53
CA ARG A 183 5.54 8.11 8.42
C ARG A 183 6.46 7.38 7.44
N LEU A 184 6.73 7.95 6.27
CA LEU A 184 7.64 7.36 5.28
C LEU A 184 9.09 7.31 5.79
N THR A 185 9.54 8.30 6.55
CA THR A 185 10.85 8.27 7.20
C THR A 185 10.93 7.22 8.31
N GLU A 186 9.89 7.08 9.14
CA GLU A 186 9.79 6.02 10.15
C GLU A 186 9.80 4.62 9.51
N TRP A 187 9.20 4.49 8.32
CA TRP A 187 9.25 3.28 7.50
C TRP A 187 10.55 3.12 6.69
N GLY A 188 11.48 4.06 6.77
CA GLY A 188 12.76 4.01 6.04
C GLY A 188 12.64 4.16 4.52
N MET A 189 11.46 4.59 4.02
CA MET A 189 11.21 4.78 2.58
C MET A 189 11.64 6.16 2.09
N LEU A 190 11.58 7.16 2.98
CA LEU A 190 12.03 8.52 2.71
C LEU A 190 13.31 8.80 3.51
N SER A 191 14.43 9.01 2.82
CA SER A 191 15.66 9.48 3.46
C SER A 191 15.44 10.87 4.03
N ARG A 192 15.89 11.11 5.27
CA ARG A 192 15.99 12.49 5.77
C ARG A 192 16.94 13.23 4.83
N ILE A 193 16.43 14.20 4.09
CA ILE A 193 17.29 15.19 3.48
C ILE A 193 17.91 15.92 4.67
N ASN A 194 19.23 15.82 4.84
CA ASN A 194 19.94 16.66 5.80
C ASN A 194 19.66 18.10 5.35
N ALA A 195 18.87 18.82 6.15
CA ALA A 195 18.71 20.26 6.02
C ALA A 195 20.02 20.96 6.37
#